data_AF-A0A0F9PU77-F1
#
_entry.id   AF-A0A0F9PU77-F1
#
_cell.length_a   1.000
_cell.length_b   1.000
_cell.length_c   1.000
_cell.angle_alpha   90.00
_cell.angle_beta   90.00
_cell.angle_gamma   90.00
#
_symmetry.space_group_name_H-M   'P 1'
#
loop_
_entity.id
_entity.type
_entity.pdbx_description
1 polymer ?
#
loop_
_entity_poly.entity_id
_entity_poly.type
_entity_poly.pdbx_seq_one_letter_code
_entity_poly.pdbx_strand_id
1 'polypeptide(L)'
;MAPVVNLTDVEIREFEPLPNGEYRVAVDQAEVRQAASSGHDNVLFVLKVTDVNRVREQVDDIPALVGRTVPHGCSLQPQALWNLYRTLVALGTDPEELTGELDVNDEMLNAYLGNECVVTLRKRTYEGQENNQVVNIRALTEEEAAQLK
;
A
#
# COMPACT_ATOMS: atom_id res chain seq x y z
N MET A 1 -21.16 22.35 -15.56
CA MET A 1 -20.04 22.25 -16.51
C MET A 1 -19.15 21.13 -16.00
N ALA A 2 -19.03 20.02 -16.72
CA ALA A 2 -18.14 18.93 -16.29
C ALA A 2 -16.68 19.37 -16.54
N PRO A 3 -15.73 19.06 -15.65
CA PRO A 3 -14.33 19.36 -15.91
C PRO A 3 -13.84 18.57 -17.13
N VAL A 4 -13.14 19.25 -18.04
CA VAL A 4 -12.46 18.63 -19.18
C VAL A 4 -11.01 18.43 -18.78
N VAL A 5 -10.59 17.17 -18.64
CA VAL A 5 -9.18 16.83 -18.38
C VAL A 5 -8.49 16.66 -19.74
N ASN A 6 -7.47 17.47 -20.00
CA ASN A 6 -6.65 17.33 -21.20
C ASN A 6 -5.57 16.27 -20.97
N LEU A 7 -5.65 15.16 -21.70
CA LEU A 7 -4.74 14.01 -21.62
C LEU A 7 -3.84 13.88 -22.86
N THR A 8 -3.74 14.93 -23.70
CA THR A 8 -2.80 14.92 -24.83
C THR A 8 -1.36 14.76 -24.32
N ASP A 9 -0.62 13.80 -24.88
CA ASP A 9 0.74 13.39 -24.49
C ASP A 9 0.90 12.74 -23.11
N VAL A 10 -0.21 12.37 -22.45
CA VAL A 10 -0.17 11.49 -21.29
C VAL A 10 -0.34 10.06 -21.78
N GLU A 11 0.68 9.22 -21.63
CA GLU A 11 0.49 7.76 -21.68
C GLU A 11 -0.53 7.42 -20.60
N ILE A 12 -1.78 7.20 -21.00
CA ILE A 12 -2.78 6.56 -20.14
C ILE A 12 -2.32 5.12 -20.01
N ARG A 13 -1.42 4.86 -19.08
CA ARG A 13 -1.19 3.51 -18.60
C ARG A 13 -2.50 3.12 -17.94
N GLU A 14 -3.28 2.30 -18.63
CA GLU A 14 -4.35 1.56 -17.98
C GLU A 14 -3.76 1.02 -16.68
N PHE A 15 -4.41 1.29 -15.55
CA PHE A 15 -3.95 0.81 -14.25
C PHE A 15 -4.14 -0.71 -14.25
N GLU A 16 -3.24 -1.43 -14.92
CA GLU A 16 -3.31 -2.87 -15.06
C GLU A 16 -2.94 -3.45 -13.70
N PRO A 17 -3.84 -4.09 -12.96
CA PRO A 17 -3.54 -4.55 -11.61
C PRO A 17 -2.29 -5.42 -11.60
N LEU A 18 -1.42 -5.19 -10.62
CA LEU A 18 -0.27 -6.07 -10.40
C LEU A 18 -0.74 -7.53 -10.31
N PRO A 19 0.02 -8.49 -10.87
CA PRO A 19 -0.24 -9.90 -10.72
C PRO A 19 -0.38 -10.33 -9.25
N ASN A 20 -1.15 -11.39 -9.00
CA ASN A 20 -1.24 -11.99 -7.68
C ASN A 20 0.16 -12.44 -7.22
N GLY A 21 0.59 -12.02 -6.03
CA GLY A 21 1.98 -12.23 -5.65
C GLY A 21 2.35 -11.67 -4.29
N GLU A 22 3.61 -11.82 -3.96
CA GLU A 22 4.29 -11.22 -2.83
C GLU A 22 5.33 -10.22 -3.35
N TYR A 23 5.31 -9.01 -2.79
CA TYR A 23 6.13 -7.88 -3.24
C TYR A 23 6.75 -7.20 -2.04
N ARG A 24 8.02 -6.80 -2.17
CA ARG A 24 8.62 -5.83 -1.28
C ARG A 24 8.19 -4.44 -1.72
N VAL A 25 7.74 -3.64 -0.76
CA VAL A 25 7.25 -2.29 -1.02
C VAL A 25 7.81 -1.31 -0.01
N ALA A 26 8.00 -0.07 -0.45
CA ALA A 26 8.29 1.07 0.40
C ALA A 26 7.08 2.02 0.46
N VAL A 27 6.90 2.71 1.57
CA VAL A 27 5.91 3.80 1.65
C VAL A 27 6.39 4.99 0.81
N ASP A 28 5.69 5.30 -0.27
CA ASP A 28 5.96 6.45 -1.14
C ASP A 28 5.21 7.69 -0.66
N GLN A 29 3.96 7.50 -0.22
CA GLN A 29 3.10 8.53 0.36
C GLN A 29 2.21 7.95 1.45
N ALA A 30 1.86 8.77 2.44
CA ALA A 30 0.88 8.43 3.46
C ALA A 30 0.09 9.69 3.84
N GLU A 31 -1.23 9.57 3.99
CA GLU A 31 -2.10 10.70 4.29
C GLU A 31 -3.40 10.24 4.95
N VAL A 32 -3.99 11.13 5.75
CA VAL A 32 -5.36 10.96 6.24
C VAL A 32 -6.33 11.50 5.19
N ARG A 33 -7.31 10.68 4.79
CA ARG A 33 -8.39 11.09 3.89
C ARG A 33 -9.72 10.74 4.52
N GLN A 34 -10.77 11.41 4.06
CA GLN A 34 -12.12 10.99 4.34
C GLN A 34 -12.55 10.01 3.24
N ALA A 35 -12.95 8.80 3.62
CA ALA A 35 -13.41 7.81 2.66
C ALA A 35 -14.73 8.28 2.01
N ALA A 36 -14.72 8.49 0.70
CA ALA A 36 -15.86 9.03 -0.05
C ALA A 36 -17.15 8.19 0.07
N SER A 37 -17.04 6.88 0.35
CA SER A 37 -18.16 5.96 0.45
C SER A 37 -18.76 5.82 1.85
N SER A 38 -18.01 6.11 2.90
CA SER A 38 -18.44 5.89 4.29
C SER A 38 -18.44 7.17 5.14
N GLY A 39 -17.80 8.24 4.68
CA GLY A 39 -17.65 9.49 5.41
C GLY A 39 -16.71 9.41 6.62
N HIS A 40 -16.07 8.26 6.83
CA HIS A 40 -15.12 8.04 7.93
C HIS A 40 -13.68 8.25 7.48
N ASP A 41 -12.85 8.73 8.41
CA ASP A 41 -11.44 8.93 8.16
C ASP A 41 -10.72 7.59 7.95
N ASN A 42 -9.79 7.60 7.00
CA ASN A 42 -8.89 6.51 6.70
C ASN A 42 -7.47 7.03 6.51
N VAL A 43 -6.50 6.20 6.84
CA VAL A 43 -5.12 6.40 6.38
C VAL A 43 -4.99 5.71 5.04
N LEU A 44 -4.51 6.44 4.03
CA LEU A 44 -4.10 5.87 2.77
C LEU A 44 -2.59 5.81 2.71
N PHE A 45 -2.04 4.60 2.59
CA PHE A 45 -0.65 4.39 2.22
C PHE A 45 -0.57 4.13 0.71
N VAL A 46 0.31 4.84 0.01
CA VAL A 46 0.70 4.52 -1.36
C VAL A 46 2.01 3.77 -1.28
N LEU A 47 1.96 2.48 -1.58
CA LEU A 47 3.09 1.56 -1.46
C LEU A 47 3.74 1.36 -2.82
N LYS A 48 5.02 1.67 -2.97
CA LYS A 48 5.78 1.49 -4.21
C LYS A 48 6.54 0.19 -4.18
N VAL A 49 6.39 -0.64 -5.21
CA VAL A 49 7.14 -1.90 -5.36
C VAL A 49 8.62 -1.60 -5.51
N THR A 50 9.43 -2.13 -4.60
CA THR A 50 10.90 -2.06 -4.65
C THR A 50 11.52 -3.36 -5.12
N ASP A 51 10.85 -4.49 -4.87
CA ASP A 51 11.26 -5.81 -5.36
C ASP A 51 10.07 -6.78 -5.50
N VAL A 52 10.26 -7.83 -6.29
CA VAL A 52 9.25 -8.86 -6.56
C VAL A 52 9.70 -10.20 -5.96
N ASN A 53 9.22 -10.50 -4.76
CA ASN A 53 9.53 -11.76 -4.08
C ASN A 53 8.96 -12.98 -4.83
N ARG A 54 7.69 -12.88 -5.25
CA ARG A 54 6.99 -13.99 -5.89
C ARG A 54 5.79 -13.52 -6.70
N VAL A 55 5.66 -14.04 -7.92
CA VAL A 55 4.43 -13.91 -8.71
C VAL A 55 3.78 -15.27 -8.91
N ARG A 56 2.45 -15.33 -8.90
CA ARG A 56 1.67 -16.57 -9.12
C ARG A 56 1.23 -16.77 -10.57
N GLU A 57 1.23 -15.71 -11.35
CA GLU A 57 0.91 -15.69 -12.77
C GLU A 57 2.20 -15.75 -13.59
N GLN A 58 2.09 -16.18 -14.85
CA GLN A 58 3.19 -16.05 -15.80
C GLN A 58 3.30 -14.57 -16.22
N VAL A 59 4.46 -13.97 -16.00
CA VAL A 59 4.76 -12.57 -16.33
C VAL A 59 6.01 -12.54 -17.18
N ASP A 60 5.94 -11.86 -18.32
CA ASP A 60 7.05 -11.81 -19.29
C ASP A 60 8.17 -10.86 -18.85
N ASP A 61 7.83 -9.81 -18.09
CA ASP A 61 8.78 -8.79 -17.60
C ASP A 61 8.54 -8.49 -16.10
N ILE A 62 9.17 -9.28 -15.23
CA ILE A 62 9.13 -9.05 -13.77
C ILE A 62 9.78 -7.71 -13.38
N PRO A 63 10.94 -7.31 -13.93
CA PRO A 63 11.52 -6.00 -13.66
C PRO A 63 10.58 -4.82 -13.91
N ALA A 64 9.71 -4.89 -14.92
CA ALA A 64 8.72 -3.84 -15.18
C ALA A 64 7.66 -3.63 -14.07
N LEU A 65 7.54 -4.57 -13.12
CA LEU A 65 6.65 -4.43 -11.97
C LEU A 65 7.24 -3.54 -10.88
N VAL A 66 8.56 -3.36 -10.84
CA VAL A 66 9.25 -2.48 -9.88
C VAL A 66 8.91 -1.01 -10.17
N GLY A 67 8.69 -0.24 -9.11
CA GLY A 67 8.30 1.16 -9.18
C GLY A 67 6.80 1.40 -9.36
N ARG A 68 6.00 0.35 -9.58
CA ARG A 68 4.53 0.44 -9.59
C ARG A 68 3.98 0.68 -8.19
N THR A 69 2.83 1.34 -8.10
CA THR A 69 2.22 1.71 -6.81
C THR A 69 0.97 0.89 -6.51
N VAL A 70 0.75 0.64 -5.21
CA VAL A 70 -0.40 -0.07 -4.66
C VAL A 70 -1.03 0.77 -3.56
N PRO A 71 -2.27 1.24 -3.72
CA PRO A 71 -2.98 1.90 -2.64
C PRO A 71 -3.39 0.89 -1.57
N HIS A 72 -3.13 1.23 -0.30
CA HIS A 72 -3.49 0.43 0.87
C HIS A 72 -4.20 1.32 1.89
N GLY A 73 -5.52 1.15 2.01
CA GLY A 73 -6.35 1.93 2.92
C GLY A 73 -6.56 1.23 4.26
N CYS A 74 -6.36 1.98 5.35
CA CYS A 74 -6.65 1.56 6.71
C CYS A 74 -7.75 2.47 7.30
N SER A 75 -8.94 1.92 7.53
CA SER A 75 -10.04 2.67 8.17
C SER A 75 -9.72 2.95 9.65
N LEU A 76 -10.01 4.18 10.10
CA LEU A 76 -9.84 4.59 11.50
C LEU A 76 -11.05 4.24 12.38
N GLN A 77 -12.04 3.53 11.83
CA GLN A 77 -13.13 3.01 12.63
C GLN A 77 -12.61 1.94 13.62
N PRO A 78 -13.13 1.87 14.87
CA PRO A 78 -12.62 0.97 15.90
C PRO A 78 -12.47 -0.50 15.47
N GLN A 79 -13.44 -1.02 14.71
CA GLN A 79 -13.43 -2.41 14.20
C GLN A 79 -12.34 -2.68 13.15
N ALA A 80 -11.78 -1.63 12.55
CA ALA A 80 -10.80 -1.72 11.46
C ALA A 80 -9.39 -1.27 11.89
N LEU A 81 -9.22 -0.73 13.10
CA LEU A 81 -7.93 -0.27 13.65
C LEU A 81 -6.88 -1.39 13.68
N TRP A 82 -7.30 -2.65 13.80
CA TRP A 82 -6.38 -3.79 13.71
C TRP A 82 -5.61 -3.83 12.37
N ASN A 83 -6.21 -3.34 11.29
CA ASN A 83 -5.52 -3.27 10.01
C ASN A 83 -4.44 -2.18 10.00
N LEU A 84 -4.72 -1.02 10.62
CA LEU A 84 -3.71 0.02 10.82
C LEU A 84 -2.57 -0.50 11.70
N TYR A 85 -2.90 -1.08 12.86
CA TYR A 85 -1.91 -1.67 13.78
C TYR A 85 -0.95 -2.64 13.07
N ARG A 86 -1.47 -3.63 12.33
CA ARG A 86 -0.63 -4.58 11.59
C ARG A 86 0.24 -3.90 10.53
N THR A 87 -0.26 -2.84 9.92
CA THR A 87 0.49 -2.06 8.93
C THR A 87 1.65 -1.33 9.60
N LEU A 88 1.42 -0.64 10.72
CA LEU A 88 2.47 0.07 11.46
C LEU A 88 3.54 -0.87 12.01
N VAL A 89 3.14 -2.02 12.55
CA VAL A 89 4.08 -3.06 13.01
C VAL A 89 4.91 -3.60 11.84
N ALA A 90 4.28 -3.87 10.69
CA ALA A 90 5.00 -4.33 9.51
C ALA A 90 5.97 -3.29 8.95
N LEU A 91 5.70 -2.01 9.17
CA LEU A 91 6.57 -0.89 8.81
C LEU A 91 7.63 -0.58 9.88
N GLY A 92 7.72 -1.38 10.94
CA GLY A 92 8.81 -1.35 11.91
C GLY A 92 8.50 -0.72 13.26
N THR A 93 7.26 -0.31 13.53
CA THR A 93 6.89 0.14 14.89
C THR A 93 6.84 -1.02 15.85
N ASP A 94 7.36 -0.81 17.05
CA ASP A 94 7.26 -1.80 18.12
C ASP A 94 5.77 -1.96 18.53
N PRO A 95 5.23 -3.20 18.55
CA PRO A 95 3.93 -3.50 19.13
C PRO A 95 3.64 -2.86 20.49
N GLU A 96 4.64 -2.70 21.35
CA GLU A 96 4.50 -2.13 22.69
C GLU A 96 4.25 -0.61 22.67
N GLU A 97 4.78 0.09 21.66
CA GLU A 97 4.58 1.53 21.45
C GLU A 97 3.18 1.86 20.93
N LEU A 98 2.48 0.88 20.36
CA LEU A 98 1.13 1.04 19.79
C LEU A 98 0.01 0.79 20.82
N THR A 99 0.32 0.93 22.11
CA THR A 99 -0.65 0.74 23.20
C THR A 99 -1.29 2.06 23.61
N GLY A 100 -2.62 2.17 23.51
CA GLY A 100 -3.38 3.35 23.95
C GLY A 100 -4.09 4.09 22.82
N GLU A 101 -4.30 5.39 23.01
CA GLU A 101 -4.96 6.26 22.03
C GLU A 101 -3.92 6.71 20.99
N LEU A 102 -4.14 6.36 19.72
CA LEU A 102 -3.24 6.72 18.62
C LEU A 102 -3.70 8.03 17.99
N ASP A 103 -2.89 9.08 18.09
CA ASP A 103 -3.09 10.31 17.35
C ASP A 103 -2.49 10.18 15.94
N VAL A 104 -3.37 10.08 14.94
CA VAL A 104 -2.96 9.89 13.54
C VAL A 104 -2.94 11.25 12.86
N ASN A 105 -1.74 11.74 12.58
CA ASN A 105 -1.50 13.02 11.92
C ASN A 105 -0.40 12.90 10.87
N ASP A 106 -0.23 13.95 10.05
CA ASP A 106 0.74 13.95 8.95
C ASP A 106 2.19 13.79 9.44
N GLU A 107 2.54 14.34 10.61
CA GLU A 107 3.88 14.20 11.19
C GLU A 107 4.21 12.74 11.51
N MET A 108 3.27 12.04 12.15
CA MET A 108 3.37 10.61 12.44
C MET A 108 3.47 9.78 11.15
N LEU A 109 2.62 10.07 10.15
CA LEU A 109 2.64 9.33 8.89
C LEU A 109 3.91 9.56 8.08
N ASN A 110 4.48 10.77 8.12
CA ASN A 110 5.74 11.10 7.45
C ASN A 110 6.94 10.32 8.00
N ALA A 111 6.90 9.89 9.27
CA ALA A 111 7.95 9.07 9.87
C ALA A 111 8.06 7.67 9.24
N TYR A 112 7.04 7.23 8.49
CA TYR A 112 7.04 5.93 7.80
C TYR A 112 7.45 6.01 6.34
N LEU A 113 7.69 7.21 5.78
CA LEU A 113 8.10 7.36 4.39
C LEU A 113 9.43 6.63 4.14
N GLY A 114 9.45 5.81 3.09
CA GLY A 114 10.59 4.96 2.76
C GLY A 114 10.70 3.68 3.59
N ASN A 115 9.93 3.51 4.67
CA ASN A 115 9.93 2.24 5.40
C ASN A 115 9.41 1.13 4.51
N GLU A 116 10.10 -0.01 4.58
CA GLU A 116 9.81 -1.16 3.75
C GLU A 116 9.07 -2.25 4.50
N CYS A 117 8.18 -2.92 3.80
CA CYS A 117 7.49 -4.13 4.26
C CYS A 117 7.23 -5.06 3.09
N VAL A 118 6.64 -6.22 3.37
CA VAL A 118 6.22 -7.17 2.35
C VAL A 118 4.70 -7.27 2.34
N VAL A 119 4.12 -7.14 1.14
CA VAL A 119 2.67 -7.25 0.91
C VAL A 119 2.35 -8.44 0.03
N THR A 120 1.26 -9.13 0.36
CA THR A 120 0.62 -10.10 -0.53
C THR A 120 -0.55 -9.43 -1.25
N LEU A 121 -0.50 -9.41 -2.57
CA LEU A 121 -1.55 -8.84 -3.41
C LEU A 121 -2.47 -9.92 -3.97
N ARG A 122 -3.76 -9.59 -4.01
CA ARG A 122 -4.73 -10.28 -4.85
C ARG A 122 -5.46 -9.32 -5.79
N LYS A 123 -5.76 -9.76 -7.00
CA LYS A 123 -6.69 -9.08 -7.90
C LYS A 123 -8.10 -9.25 -7.35
N ARG A 124 -8.85 -8.15 -7.27
CA ARG A 124 -10.25 -8.13 -6.91
C ARG A 124 -10.99 -7.27 -7.93
N THR A 125 -12.13 -7.75 -8.41
CA THR A 125 -13.04 -6.94 -9.21
C THR A 125 -13.89 -6.07 -8.28
N TYR A 126 -13.84 -4.75 -8.47
CA TYR A 126 -14.69 -3.77 -7.81
C TYR A 126 -15.32 -2.88 -8.88
N GLU A 127 -16.66 -2.80 -8.90
CA GLU A 127 -17.42 -2.00 -9.88
C GLU A 127 -17.05 -2.29 -11.35
N GLY A 128 -16.71 -3.55 -11.66
CA GLY A 128 -16.34 -3.98 -13.01
C GLY A 128 -14.88 -3.68 -13.40
N GLN A 129 -14.12 -3.00 -12.53
CA GLN A 129 -12.68 -2.81 -12.70
C GLN A 129 -11.91 -3.77 -11.80
N GLU A 130 -10.87 -4.40 -12.35
CA GLU A 130 -9.93 -5.12 -11.52
C GLU A 130 -9.04 -4.12 -10.77
N ASN A 131 -8.76 -4.40 -9.50
CA ASN A 131 -7.88 -3.60 -8.68
C ASN A 131 -7.04 -4.53 -7.79
N ASN A 132 -5.90 -4.01 -7.32
CA ASN A 132 -5.09 -4.71 -6.33
C ASN A 132 -5.70 -4.56 -4.94
N GLN A 133 -5.75 -5.67 -4.21
CA GLN A 133 -6.09 -5.70 -2.80
C GLN A 133 -4.90 -6.28 -2.02
N VAL A 134 -4.41 -5.54 -1.02
CA VAL A 134 -3.49 -6.07 -0.02
C VAL A 134 -4.27 -7.03 0.88
N VAL A 135 -3.95 -8.32 0.82
CA VAL A 135 -4.60 -9.35 1.64
C VAL A 135 -3.77 -9.77 2.84
N ASN A 136 -2.46 -9.48 2.81
CA ASN A 136 -1.55 -9.68 3.93
C ASN A 136 -0.43 -8.66 3.89
N ILE A 137 0.08 -8.29 5.05
CA ILE A 137 1.23 -7.40 5.24
C ILE A 137 2.09 -7.94 6.37
N ARG A 138 3.42 -7.94 6.18
CA ARG A 138 4.39 -8.41 7.18
C ARG A 138 5.66 -7.57 7.14
N ALA A 139 6.38 -7.55 8.25
CA ALA A 139 7.73 -7.00 8.28
C ALA A 139 8.68 -7.80 7.37
N LEU A 140 9.78 -7.15 6.98
CA LEU A 140 10.92 -7.80 6.35
C LEU A 140 11.49 -8.87 7.30
N THR A 141 11.95 -9.98 6.73
CA THR A 141 12.82 -10.91 7.47
C THR A 141 14.22 -10.32 7.64
N GLU A 142 15.02 -10.87 8.55
CA GLU A 142 16.42 -10.44 8.72
C GLU A 142 17.24 -10.56 7.42
N GLU A 143 16.98 -11.61 6.63
CA GLU A 143 17.62 -11.84 5.33
C GLU A 143 17.22 -10.78 4.29
N GLU A 144 15.92 -10.45 4.23
CA GLU A 144 15.40 -9.41 3.34
C GLU A 144 15.94 -8.02 3.71
N ALA A 145 16.00 -7.71 4.99
CA ALA A 145 16.57 -6.46 5.49
C ALA A 145 18.09 -6.36 5.28
N ALA A 146 18.82 -7.48 5.32
CA ALA A 146 20.26 -7.49 5.09
C ALA A 146 20.64 -7.14 3.63
N GLN A 147 19.75 -7.38 2.68
CA GLN A 147 19.94 -7.02 1.26
C GLN A 147 19.87 -5.51 0.98
N LEU A 148 19.52 -4.70 2.00
CA LEU A 148 19.47 -3.24 1.93
C LEU A 148 20.83 -2.57 2.23
N LYS A 149 21.85 -3.33 2.66
CA LYS A 149 23.19 -2.83 3.02
C LYS A 149 24.21 -3.10 1.92
#